data_AF-A0A519HEF1-F1
#
_entry.id   AF-A0A519HEF1-F1
#
_cell.length_a   1.000
_cell.length_b   1.000
_cell.length_c   1.000
_cell.angle_alpha   90.00
_cell.angle_beta   90.00
_cell.angle_gamma   90.00
#
_symmetry.space_group_name_H-M   'P 1'
#
loop_
_entity.id
_entity.type
_entity.pdbx_description
1 polymer ?
#
loop_
_entity_poly.entity_id
_entity_poly.type
_entity_poly.pdbx_seq_one_letter_code
_entity_poly.pdbx_strand_id
1 'polypeptide(L)'
;MVLRWLLALLVVTTLLGLYANEHWMTRHLKLDGRGTGQHLEIVDDRGSGGKSVATVDAPAGGPLTMRCEILHGFEWPFCEMQIEMQGGDLDLTHFSHIRLWLHAEGPTQDGGPAQVRVFLRNFNPVYSRKGEAEDLKPQEVIFSPSAQPQPMELRLSQFVVSSWWAQT
;
A
#
# COMPACT_ATOMS: atom_id res chain seq x y z
N MET A 1 -9.02 43.46 -34.10
CA MET A 1 -9.63 43.26 -32.77
C MET A 1 -9.90 41.79 -32.46
N VAL A 2 -10.41 41.00 -33.41
CA VAL A 2 -10.70 39.56 -33.25
C VAL A 2 -9.50 38.75 -32.71
N LEU A 3 -8.28 39.00 -33.23
CA LEU A 3 -7.07 38.29 -32.79
C LEU A 3 -6.75 38.48 -31.30
N ARG A 4 -7.00 39.67 -30.74
CA ARG A 4 -6.75 39.96 -29.31
C ARG A 4 -7.72 39.18 -28.41
N TRP A 5 -8.97 39.07 -28.82
CA TRP A 5 -9.98 38.29 -28.11
C TRP A 5 -9.71 36.79 -28.18
N LEU A 6 -9.24 36.27 -29.32
CA LEU A 6 -8.81 34.88 -29.46
C LEU A 6 -7.61 34.55 -28.56
N LEU A 7 -6.61 35.45 -28.50
CA LEU A 7 -5.46 35.28 -27.62
C LEU A 7 -5.88 35.33 -26.14
N ALA A 8 -6.74 36.27 -25.75
CA ALA A 8 -7.26 36.36 -24.39
C ALA A 8 -8.04 35.09 -24.00
N LEU A 9 -8.88 34.58 -24.90
CA LEU A 9 -9.61 33.33 -24.70
C LEU A 9 -8.64 32.15 -24.46
N LEU A 10 -7.63 31.98 -25.33
CA LEU A 10 -6.64 30.92 -25.21
C LEU A 10 -5.88 30.96 -23.88
N VAL A 11 -5.48 32.16 -23.44
CA VAL A 11 -4.81 32.35 -22.15
C VAL A 11 -5.75 31.96 -21.00
N VAL A 12 -6.99 32.44 -21.01
CA VAL A 12 -7.98 32.11 -19.97
C VAL A 12 -8.26 30.60 -19.95
N THR A 13 -8.45 29.96 -21.10
CA THR A 13 -8.66 28.50 -21.15
C THR A 13 -7.45 27.72 -20.67
N THR A 14 -6.23 28.21 -20.93
CA THR A 14 -5.00 27.56 -20.46
C THR A 14 -4.88 27.69 -18.94
N LEU A 15 -5.14 28.87 -18.39
CA LEU A 15 -5.13 29.10 -16.94
C LEU A 15 -6.20 28.25 -16.24
N LEU A 16 -7.41 28.16 -16.80
CA LEU A 16 -8.47 27.29 -16.30
C LEU A 16 -8.07 25.81 -16.39
N GLY A 17 -7.42 25.40 -17.49
CA GLY A 17 -6.91 24.04 -17.66
C GLY A 17 -5.84 23.67 -16.64
N LEU A 18 -4.89 24.57 -16.37
CA LEU A 18 -3.87 24.39 -15.34
C LEU A 18 -4.49 24.32 -13.94
N TYR A 19 -5.42 25.23 -13.63
CA TYR A 19 -6.14 25.22 -12.35
C TYR A 19 -6.93 23.93 -12.14
N ALA A 20 -7.62 23.45 -13.19
CA ALA A 20 -8.35 22.19 -13.13
C ALA A 20 -7.42 20.98 -13.00
N ASN A 21 -6.26 21.01 -13.66
CA ASN A 21 -5.25 19.96 -13.54
C ASN A 21 -4.71 19.84 -12.11
N GLU A 22 -4.42 20.98 -11.47
CA GLU A 22 -3.86 21.02 -10.13
C GLU A 22 -4.88 20.56 -9.06
N HIS A 23 -6.15 20.96 -9.18
CA HIS A 23 -7.13 20.76 -8.10
C HIS A 23 -8.17 19.65 -8.34
N TRP A 24 -8.50 19.32 -9.59
CA TRP A 24 -9.59 18.39 -9.89
C TRP A 24 -9.14 17.10 -10.56
N MET A 25 -8.02 17.11 -11.27
CA MET A 25 -7.62 15.94 -12.06
C MET A 25 -6.93 14.83 -11.27
N THR A 26 -6.58 15.06 -10.00
CA THR A 26 -5.93 14.04 -9.17
C THR A 26 -6.85 13.56 -8.05
N ARG A 27 -7.06 12.24 -8.01
CA ARG A 27 -7.75 11.57 -6.90
C ARG A 27 -6.72 11.05 -5.93
N HIS A 28 -6.92 11.36 -4.65
CA HIS A 28 -6.06 10.89 -3.57
C HIS A 28 -6.91 10.11 -2.58
N LEU A 29 -6.44 8.91 -2.23
CA LEU A 29 -6.99 8.12 -1.14
C LEU A 29 -5.87 7.89 -0.14
N LYS A 30 -6.07 8.37 1.09
CA LYS A 30 -5.09 8.21 2.17
C LYS A 30 -5.36 6.90 2.91
N LEU A 31 -4.38 6.01 2.90
CA LEU A 31 -4.39 4.78 3.69
C LEU A 31 -3.36 4.94 4.82
N ASP A 32 -3.84 5.19 6.03
CA ASP A 32 -2.99 5.42 7.22
C ASP A 32 -3.43 4.61 8.44
N GLY A 33 -4.36 3.66 8.25
CA GLY A 33 -4.87 2.78 9.30
C GLY A 33 -5.76 3.48 10.35
N ARG A 34 -6.00 4.78 10.19
CA ARG A 34 -6.77 5.60 11.14
C ARG A 34 -7.95 6.32 10.52
N GLY A 35 -8.00 6.41 9.18
CA GLY A 35 -9.12 7.00 8.45
C GLY A 35 -10.44 6.25 8.67
N THR A 36 -11.55 6.94 8.41
CA THR A 36 -12.90 6.34 8.49
C THR A 36 -12.99 5.08 7.62
N GLY A 37 -13.42 3.98 8.22
CA GLY A 37 -13.55 2.69 7.54
C GLY A 37 -12.23 1.95 7.33
N GLN A 38 -11.12 2.40 7.91
CA GLN A 38 -9.85 1.65 7.95
C GLN A 38 -9.68 1.00 9.32
N HIS A 39 -9.21 -0.24 9.34
CA HIS A 39 -8.83 -0.98 10.53
C HIS A 39 -7.40 -1.46 10.40
N LEU A 40 -6.57 -1.08 11.38
CA LEU A 40 -5.20 -1.55 11.46
C LEU A 40 -5.16 -2.87 12.20
N GLU A 41 -4.67 -3.92 11.56
CA GLU A 41 -4.47 -5.23 12.15
C GLU A 41 -2.97 -5.60 12.13
N ILE A 42 -2.53 -6.30 13.16
CA ILE A 42 -1.18 -6.84 13.28
C ILE A 42 -1.29 -8.35 13.33
N VAL A 43 -0.61 -9.01 12.40
CA VAL A 43 -0.63 -10.46 12.26
C VAL A 43 0.78 -11.00 12.36
N ASP A 44 0.97 -12.11 13.06
CA ASP A 44 2.23 -12.82 13.15
C ASP A 44 2.01 -14.33 13.05
N ASP A 45 3.10 -15.07 12.95
CA ASP A 45 3.07 -16.52 12.72
C ASP A 45 2.51 -17.37 13.89
N ARG A 46 2.11 -16.77 15.04
CA ARG A 46 1.60 -17.52 16.19
C ARG A 46 0.34 -18.32 15.87
N GLY A 47 -0.54 -17.78 15.02
CA GLY A 47 -1.72 -18.49 14.54
C GLY A 47 -1.40 -19.76 13.74
N SER A 48 -0.18 -19.84 13.18
CA SER A 48 0.33 -20.98 12.42
C SER A 48 1.28 -21.88 13.24
N GLY A 49 1.31 -21.72 14.56
CA GLY A 49 2.21 -22.48 15.45
C GLY A 49 3.64 -21.90 15.55
N GLY A 50 3.85 -20.70 15.02
CA GLY A 50 5.09 -19.94 15.16
C GLY A 50 5.28 -19.28 16.53
N LYS A 51 6.35 -18.51 16.65
CA LYS A 51 6.76 -17.85 17.89
C LYS A 51 7.11 -16.38 17.70
N SER A 52 7.03 -15.86 16.48
CA SER A 52 7.32 -14.47 16.21
C SER A 52 6.28 -13.58 16.89
N VAL A 53 6.70 -12.37 17.28
CA VAL A 53 5.82 -11.43 17.97
C VAL A 53 5.86 -10.10 17.26
N ALA A 54 4.70 -9.67 16.77
CA ALA A 54 4.51 -8.34 16.23
C ALA A 54 3.84 -7.43 17.27
N THR A 55 4.38 -6.23 17.44
CA THR A 55 3.78 -5.16 18.24
C THR A 55 3.73 -3.88 17.43
N VAL A 56 2.75 -3.03 17.71
CA VAL A 56 2.59 -1.74 17.03
C VAL A 56 2.58 -0.60 18.04
N ASP A 57 3.33 0.45 17.74
CA ASP A 57 3.21 1.75 18.36
C ASP A 57 2.54 2.72 17.38
N ALA A 58 1.45 3.35 17.82
CA ALA A 58 0.58 4.16 16.97
C ALA A 58 0.21 5.49 17.65
N PRO A 59 1.18 6.35 17.97
CA PRO A 59 0.93 7.63 18.64
C PRO A 59 -0.04 8.52 17.85
N ALA A 60 -0.88 9.28 18.55
CA ALA A 60 -1.85 10.17 17.93
C ALA A 60 -1.16 11.20 17.02
N GLY A 61 -1.48 11.18 15.73
CA GLY A 61 -0.89 12.08 14.73
C GLY A 61 0.56 11.76 14.33
N GLY A 62 1.17 10.70 14.87
CA GLY A 62 2.52 10.25 14.53
C GLY A 62 2.56 9.08 13.54
N PRO A 63 3.76 8.63 13.14
CA PRO A 63 3.93 7.45 12.29
C PRO A 63 3.40 6.19 12.97
N LEU A 64 3.02 5.19 12.16
CA LEU A 64 2.76 3.83 12.64
C LEU A 64 4.08 3.07 12.62
N THR A 65 4.46 2.50 13.76
CA THR A 65 5.72 1.75 13.90
C THR A 65 5.41 0.33 14.30
N MET A 66 5.70 -0.62 13.40
CA MET A 66 5.66 -2.05 13.75
C MET A 66 7.04 -2.48 14.26
N ARG A 67 7.07 -3.16 15.40
CA ARG A 67 8.23 -3.92 15.85
C ARG A 67 7.93 -5.41 15.70
N CYS A 68 8.79 -6.11 14.99
CA CYS A 68 8.70 -7.56 14.80
C CYS A 68 9.91 -8.23 15.43
N GLU A 69 9.66 -9.18 16.31
CA GLU A 69 10.67 -10.11 16.81
C GLU A 69 10.45 -11.46 16.14
N ILE A 70 11.28 -11.76 15.13
CA ILE A 70 11.22 -13.02 14.41
C ILE A 70 11.93 -14.10 15.23
N LEU A 71 11.20 -15.17 15.58
CA LEU A 71 11.72 -16.29 16.36
C LEU A 71 11.55 -17.61 15.60
N HIS A 72 12.51 -18.52 15.77
CA HIS A 72 12.40 -19.87 15.20
C HIS A 72 11.20 -20.63 15.79
N GLY A 73 10.32 -21.14 14.92
CA GLY A 73 9.18 -21.96 15.32
C GLY A 73 8.39 -22.47 14.13
N PHE A 74 7.91 -21.55 13.29
CA PHE A 74 7.23 -21.85 12.03
C PHE A 74 8.24 -22.01 10.89
N GLU A 75 7.87 -22.74 9.82
CA GLU A 75 8.74 -22.94 8.65
C GLU A 75 9.03 -21.62 7.93
N TRP A 76 8.10 -20.67 7.97
CA TRP A 76 8.21 -19.35 7.33
C TRP A 76 7.88 -18.22 8.31
N PRO A 77 8.73 -17.91 9.30
CA PRO A 77 8.41 -16.92 10.32
C PRO A 77 8.11 -15.53 9.74
N PHE A 78 7.02 -14.90 10.20
CA PHE A 78 6.57 -13.61 9.65
C PHE A 78 5.89 -12.70 10.69
N CYS A 79 5.89 -11.41 10.37
CA CYS A 79 5.03 -10.39 10.95
C CYS A 79 4.48 -9.51 9.82
N GLU A 80 3.23 -9.09 9.94
CA GLU A 80 2.54 -8.25 8.98
C GLU A 80 1.76 -7.14 9.68
N MET A 81 1.74 -5.97 9.03
CA MET A 81 0.84 -4.87 9.34
C MET A 81 -0.16 -4.74 8.20
N GLN A 82 -1.44 -4.90 8.51
CA GLN A 82 -2.52 -4.92 7.53
C GLN A 82 -3.45 -3.73 7.76
N ILE A 83 -3.91 -3.11 6.67
CA ILE A 83 -4.97 -2.11 6.71
C ILE A 83 -6.19 -2.73 6.01
N GLU A 84 -7.19 -3.09 6.81
CA GLU A 84 -8.45 -3.63 6.34
C GLU A 84 -9.49 -2.52 6.15
N MET A 85 -10.39 -2.70 5.19
CA MET A 85 -11.48 -1.74 4.93
C MET A 85 -12.80 -2.26 5.52
N GLN A 86 -13.30 -1.62 6.59
CA GLN A 86 -14.52 -2.04 7.30
C GLN A 86 -15.85 -1.66 6.60
N GLY A 87 -15.80 -1.28 5.33
CA GLY A 87 -16.97 -0.89 4.52
C GLY A 87 -17.19 -1.75 3.27
N GLY A 88 -16.38 -2.79 3.07
CA GLY A 88 -16.33 -3.59 1.85
C GLY A 88 -15.09 -3.32 1.01
N ASP A 89 -15.07 -3.90 -0.18
CA ASP A 89 -13.92 -3.84 -1.09
C ASP A 89 -13.61 -2.42 -1.54
N LEU A 90 -12.32 -2.13 -1.71
CA LEU A 90 -11.84 -0.85 -2.21
C LEU A 90 -11.59 -0.94 -3.72
N ASP A 91 -12.37 -0.18 -4.51
CA ASP A 91 -12.15 -0.07 -5.95
C ASP A 91 -10.97 0.87 -6.26
N LEU A 92 -9.88 0.29 -6.74
CA LEU A 92 -8.66 1.00 -7.13
C LEU A 92 -8.61 1.34 -8.64
N THR A 93 -9.65 1.04 -9.43
CA THR A 93 -9.65 1.20 -10.91
C THR A 93 -9.35 2.63 -11.36
N HIS A 94 -9.72 3.63 -10.56
CA HIS A 94 -9.48 5.04 -10.86
C HIS A 94 -8.14 5.57 -10.33
N PHE A 95 -7.30 4.71 -9.79
CA PHE A 95 -5.97 5.02 -9.30
C PHE A 95 -4.92 4.35 -10.19
N SER A 96 -3.75 4.95 -10.26
CA SER A 96 -2.64 4.44 -11.09
C SER A 96 -1.37 4.19 -10.29
N HIS A 97 -1.22 4.85 -9.14
CA HIS A 97 -0.02 4.81 -8.32
C HIS A 97 -0.39 4.70 -6.83
N ILE A 98 0.49 4.08 -6.07
CA ILE A 98 0.54 4.12 -4.61
C ILE A 98 1.81 4.85 -4.21
N ARG A 99 1.67 5.76 -3.23
CA ARG A 99 2.80 6.44 -2.61
C ARG A 99 2.99 5.92 -1.20
N LEU A 100 4.18 5.43 -0.91
CA LEU A 100 4.53 4.85 0.38
C LEU A 100 5.56 5.74 1.08
N TRP A 101 5.23 6.15 2.30
CA TRP A 101 6.17 6.75 3.25
C TRP A 101 6.56 5.67 4.24
N LEU A 102 7.65 4.97 3.95
CA LEU A 102 8.03 3.76 4.67
C LEU A 102 9.52 3.76 4.96
N HIS A 103 9.87 3.49 6.22
CA HIS A 103 11.22 3.20 6.64
C HIS A 103 11.27 1.79 7.23
N ALA A 104 12.34 1.05 6.92
CA ALA A 104 12.54 -0.30 7.44
C ALA A 104 14.01 -0.51 7.77
N GLU A 105 14.24 -1.10 8.93
CA GLU A 105 15.55 -1.48 9.45
C GLU A 105 15.45 -2.84 10.14
N GLY A 106 16.56 -3.55 10.21
CA GLY A 106 16.62 -4.87 10.81
C GLY A 106 17.79 -5.71 10.29
N PRO A 107 18.07 -6.84 10.92
CA PRO A 107 19.11 -7.75 10.45
C PRO A 107 18.71 -8.38 9.12
N THR A 108 19.66 -8.43 8.18
CA THR A 108 19.54 -9.12 6.90
C THR A 108 20.66 -10.17 6.79
N GLN A 109 20.41 -11.26 6.06
CA GLN A 109 21.40 -12.34 5.93
C GLN A 109 22.66 -11.91 5.16
N ASP A 110 22.51 -10.99 4.21
CA ASP A 110 23.56 -10.47 3.34
C ASP A 110 24.16 -9.14 3.83
N GLY A 111 23.69 -8.61 4.97
CA GLY A 111 24.08 -7.29 5.47
C GLY A 111 23.58 -6.12 4.60
N GLY A 112 22.72 -6.39 3.62
CA GLY A 112 22.09 -5.39 2.76
C GLY A 112 20.95 -4.64 3.46
N PRO A 113 20.34 -3.65 2.78
CA PRO A 113 19.20 -2.92 3.33
C PRO A 113 17.98 -3.84 3.49
N ALA A 114 17.23 -3.65 4.59
CA ALA A 114 15.99 -4.38 4.83
C ALA A 114 15.03 -4.27 3.64
N GLN A 115 14.48 -5.41 3.23
CA GLN A 115 13.46 -5.48 2.18
C GLN A 115 12.08 -5.52 2.83
N VAL A 116 11.12 -4.82 2.21
CA VAL A 116 9.70 -4.90 2.57
C VAL A 116 8.93 -5.43 1.38
N ARG A 117 7.97 -6.28 1.69
CA ARG A 117 6.96 -6.77 0.75
C ARG A 117 5.65 -6.07 1.05
N VAL A 118 5.05 -5.47 0.03
CA VAL A 118 3.74 -4.83 0.13
C VAL A 118 2.74 -5.64 -0.68
N PHE A 119 1.63 -5.99 -0.04
CA PHE A 119 0.56 -6.75 -0.65
C PHE A 119 -0.67 -5.88 -0.90
N LEU A 120 -1.30 -6.10 -2.06
CA LEU A 120 -2.68 -5.72 -2.35
C LEU A 120 -3.48 -7.01 -2.48
N ARG A 121 -4.41 -7.23 -1.55
CA ARG A 121 -5.28 -8.41 -1.55
C ARG A 121 -6.53 -8.13 -2.37
N ASN A 122 -6.67 -8.84 -3.49
CA ASN A 122 -7.75 -8.62 -4.44
C ASN A 122 -8.89 -9.62 -4.25
N PHE A 123 -10.08 -9.13 -3.96
CA PHE A 123 -11.32 -9.91 -3.93
C PHE A 123 -11.75 -10.27 -5.36
N ASN A 124 -12.18 -11.52 -5.56
CA ASN A 124 -12.82 -11.93 -6.80
C ASN A 124 -14.06 -12.77 -6.50
N PRO A 125 -15.27 -12.37 -6.94
CA PRO A 125 -16.50 -13.09 -6.62
C PRO A 125 -16.56 -14.52 -7.17
N VAL A 126 -15.70 -14.89 -8.12
CA VAL A 126 -15.64 -16.25 -8.69
C VAL A 126 -15.03 -17.26 -7.72
N TYR A 127 -14.11 -16.84 -6.84
CA TYR A 127 -13.37 -17.77 -5.96
C TYR A 127 -13.16 -17.26 -4.52
N SER A 128 -13.31 -15.96 -4.25
CA SER A 128 -13.16 -15.39 -2.91
C SER A 128 -14.44 -15.55 -2.11
N ARG A 129 -14.36 -16.19 -0.93
CA ARG A 129 -15.46 -16.18 0.05
C ARG A 129 -15.36 -14.94 0.92
N LYS A 130 -16.50 -14.36 1.28
CA LYS A 130 -16.54 -13.18 2.16
C LYS A 130 -16.04 -13.57 3.56
N GLY A 131 -15.05 -12.83 4.05
CA GLY A 131 -14.52 -12.95 5.41
C GLY A 131 -13.27 -13.80 5.55
N GLU A 132 -12.81 -14.48 4.49
CA GLU A 132 -11.59 -15.30 4.53
C GLU A 132 -10.46 -14.57 3.80
N ALA A 133 -9.50 -14.02 4.55
CA ALA A 133 -8.37 -13.27 4.00
C ALA A 133 -7.48 -14.13 3.08
N GLU A 134 -7.46 -15.45 3.30
CA GLU A 134 -6.71 -16.44 2.52
C GLU A 134 -7.25 -16.61 1.10
N ASP A 135 -8.52 -16.32 0.85
CA ASP A 135 -9.12 -16.45 -0.48
C ASP A 135 -8.92 -15.20 -1.36
N LEU A 136 -8.26 -14.16 -0.82
CA LEU A 136 -7.97 -12.93 -1.55
C LEU A 136 -6.67 -13.08 -2.32
N LYS A 137 -6.71 -12.86 -3.63
CA LYS A 137 -5.54 -13.02 -4.49
C LYS A 137 -4.48 -11.97 -4.13
N PRO A 138 -3.30 -12.38 -3.66
CA PRO A 138 -2.24 -11.45 -3.29
C PRO A 138 -1.52 -10.95 -4.54
N GLN A 139 -1.45 -9.62 -4.66
CA GLN A 139 -0.55 -8.96 -5.59
C GLN A 139 0.55 -8.26 -4.79
N GLU A 140 1.81 -8.50 -5.12
CA GLU A 140 2.95 -8.06 -4.33
C GLU A 140 3.95 -7.24 -5.13
N VAL A 141 4.70 -6.44 -4.37
CA VAL A 141 5.95 -5.82 -4.80
C VAL A 141 6.94 -5.91 -3.64
N ILE A 142 8.21 -6.14 -3.97
CA ILE A 142 9.31 -6.25 -2.99
C ILE A 142 10.33 -5.18 -3.33
N PHE A 143 10.76 -4.42 -2.33
CA PHE A 143 11.75 -3.37 -2.49
C PHE A 143 12.43 -3.05 -1.16
N SER A 144 13.57 -2.35 -1.21
CA SER A 144 14.25 -1.82 -0.01
C SER A 144 13.87 -0.36 0.21
N PRO A 145 13.05 0.00 1.23
CA PRO A 145 12.58 1.38 1.42
C PRO A 145 13.72 2.37 1.66
N SER A 146 14.78 1.94 2.35
CA SER A 146 15.94 2.76 2.71
C SER A 146 16.88 3.02 1.53
N ALA A 147 16.69 2.34 0.38
CA ALA A 147 17.50 2.52 -0.82
C ALA A 147 16.89 3.51 -1.83
N GLN A 148 15.70 4.06 -1.55
CA GLN A 148 14.96 4.93 -2.47
C GLN A 148 14.54 6.25 -1.82
N PRO A 149 14.40 7.33 -2.61
CA PRO A 149 13.81 8.58 -2.12
C PRO A 149 12.37 8.38 -1.64
N GLN A 150 11.96 9.17 -0.64
CA GLN A 150 10.61 9.15 -0.08
C GLN A 150 9.79 10.35 -0.60
N PRO A 151 8.49 10.19 -0.89
CA PRO A 151 7.76 8.92 -0.92
C PRO A 151 8.21 8.04 -2.08
N MET A 152 8.20 6.73 -1.85
CA MET A 152 8.36 5.80 -2.95
C MET A 152 7.04 5.71 -3.72
N GLU A 153 7.10 5.96 -5.04
CA GLU A 153 5.94 5.90 -5.93
C GLU A 153 5.96 4.62 -6.76
N LEU A 154 4.93 3.79 -6.60
CA LEU A 154 4.77 2.52 -7.30
C LEU A 154 3.54 2.59 -8.19
N ARG A 155 3.65 2.16 -9.45
CA ARG A 155 2.49 1.95 -10.32
C ARG A 155 1.74 0.70 -9.86
N LEU A 156 0.42 0.74 -9.86
CA LEU A 156 -0.40 -0.45 -9.57
C LEU A 156 -0.09 -1.62 -10.52
N SER A 157 0.31 -1.32 -11.76
CA SER A 157 0.72 -2.32 -12.75
C SER A 157 2.06 -3.01 -12.46
N GLN A 158 2.82 -2.56 -11.45
CA GLN A 158 4.06 -3.22 -11.02
C GLN A 158 3.80 -4.34 -10.01
N PHE A 159 2.61 -4.38 -9.41
CA PHE A 159 2.25 -5.47 -8.51
C PHE A 159 2.01 -6.73 -9.33
N VAL A 160 2.66 -7.82 -8.92
CA VAL A 160 2.57 -9.13 -9.59
C VAL A 160 1.91 -10.13 -8.64
N VAL A 161 1.30 -11.17 -9.19
CA VAL A 161 0.76 -12.24 -8.36
C VAL A 161 1.89 -12.86 -7.54
N SER A 162 1.69 -13.01 -6.23
CA SER A 162 2.71 -13.61 -5.38
C SER A 162 3.09 -15.00 -5.88
N SER A 163 4.40 -15.29 -5.86
CA SER A 163 4.94 -16.52 -6.46
C SER A 163 4.40 -17.80 -5.84
N TRP A 164 4.08 -17.78 -4.55
CA TRP A 164 3.50 -18.91 -3.83
C TRP A 164 2.03 -19.17 -4.20
N TRP A 165 1.27 -18.13 -4.55
CA TRP A 165 -0.12 -18.26 -5.01
C TRP A 165 -0.22 -18.77 -6.44
N ALA A 166 0.73 -18.41 -7.31
CA ALA A 166 0.72 -18.87 -8.70
C ALA A 166 1.00 -20.39 -8.85
N GLN A 167 1.40 -21.08 -7.78
CA GLN A 167 1.76 -22.49 -7.78
C GLN A 167 0.64 -23.43 -7.31
N THR A 168 -0.46 -22.88 -6.78
CA THR A 168 -1.68 -23.61 -6.43
C THR A 168 -2.62 -23.71 -7.63
#